data_AF-A0A3Q3K880-F1
#
_entry.id   AF-A0A3Q3K880-F1
#
_cell.length_a   1.000
_cell.length_b   1.000
_cell.length_c   1.000
_cell.angle_alpha   90.00
_cell.angle_beta   90.00
_cell.angle_gamma   90.00
#
_symmetry.space_group_name_H-M   'P 1'
#
loop_
_entity.id
_entity.type
_entity.pdbx_description
1 polymer ?
#
loop_
_entity_poly.entity_id
_entity_poly.type
_entity_poly.pdbx_seq_one_letter_code
_entity_poly.pdbx_strand_id
1 'polypeptide(L)'
;VNAQKTKQLILSKLEEQVEANLGTAMMYTLFEWAKENQEALMENHKPTVTAVVSIANLISPSTRLKNNEATTGSMAKKKEKKEQLTKAQKRRIINRTGTSVRLAFSW
;
A
#
# COMPACT_ATOMS: atom_id res chain seq x y z
N VAL A 1 -1.39 14.24 14.80
CA VAL A 1 -0.67 14.27 16.10
C VAL A 1 0.30 13.09 16.28
N ASN A 2 0.00 11.86 15.83
CA ASN A 2 0.91 10.72 16.02
C ASN A 2 2.15 10.70 15.11
N ALA A 3 2.05 11.09 13.84
CA ALA A 3 3.18 10.97 12.90
C ALA A 3 4.45 11.75 13.33
N GLN A 4 4.28 12.95 13.90
CA GLN A 4 5.42 13.74 14.41
C GLN A 4 6.07 13.06 15.62
N LYS A 5 5.28 12.50 16.54
CA LYS A 5 5.81 11.76 17.71
C LYS A 5 6.57 10.51 17.28
N THR A 6 6.01 9.74 16.33
CA THR A 6 6.68 8.57 15.74
C THR A 6 7.99 8.97 15.06
N LYS A 7 8.01 10.06 14.28
CA LYS A 7 9.25 10.56 13.66
C LYS A 7 10.32 10.91 14.70
N GLN A 8 9.96 11.62 15.76
CA GLN A 8 10.92 11.99 16.81
C GLN A 8 11.45 10.77 17.58
N LEU A 9 10.60 9.76 17.83
CA LEU A 9 11.03 8.50 18.41
C LEU A 9 12.07 7.79 17.52
N ILE A 10 11.81 7.72 16.22
CA ILE A 10 12.73 7.11 15.25
C ILE A 10 14.06 7.83 15.24
N LEU A 11 14.06 9.17 15.19
CA LEU A 11 15.29 9.95 15.19
C LEU A 11 16.09 9.75 16.47
N SER A 12 15.46 9.86 17.63
CA SER A 12 16.11 9.66 18.93
C SER A 12 16.74 8.27 19.04
N LYS A 13 16.03 7.23 18.60
CA LYS A 13 16.55 5.85 18.65
C LYS A 13 17.67 5.61 17.64
N LEU A 14 17.61 6.24 16.47
CA LEU A 14 18.67 6.13 15.48
C LEU A 14 19.93 6.88 15.91
N GLU A 15 19.80 8.02 16.57
CA GLU A 15 20.92 8.77 17.15
C GLU A 15 21.68 7.94 18.19
N GLU A 16 20.96 7.23 19.08
CA GLU A 16 21.58 6.27 20.02
C GLU A 16 22.43 5.22 19.28
N GLN A 17 21.94 4.70 18.15
CA GLN A 17 22.69 3.72 17.35
C GLN A 17 23.88 4.34 16.62
N VAL A 18 23.77 5.60 16.18
CA VAL A 18 24.87 6.33 15.55
C VAL A 18 26.01 6.50 16.55
N GLU A 19 25.71 6.93 17.78
CA GLU A 19 26.73 7.09 18.84
C GLU A 19 27.41 5.76 19.18
N ALA A 20 26.62 4.67 19.29
CA ALA A 20 27.15 3.34 19.60
C ALA A 20 28.09 2.76 18.51
N ASN A 21 27.96 3.22 17.26
CA ASN A 21 28.72 2.70 16.12
C ASN A 21 29.77 3.69 15.58
N LEU A 22 30.03 4.81 16.28
CA LEU A 22 31.04 5.79 15.88
C LEU A 22 32.41 5.12 15.67
N GLY A 23 33.09 5.50 14.58
CA GLY A 23 34.38 4.92 14.20
C GLY A 23 34.30 3.60 13.43
N THR A 24 33.09 3.12 13.10
CA THR A 24 32.88 1.93 12.26
C THR A 24 32.08 2.24 10.98
N ALA A 25 31.95 1.26 10.08
CA ALA A 25 31.08 1.38 8.91
C ALA A 25 29.61 1.20 9.30
N MET A 26 28.88 2.31 9.43
CA MET A 26 27.53 2.29 10.05
C MET A 26 26.37 2.10 9.07
N MET A 27 26.55 2.40 7.79
CA MET A 27 25.41 2.53 6.85
C MET A 27 24.54 1.27 6.82
N TYR A 28 25.13 0.10 6.57
CA TYR A 28 24.39 -1.16 6.54
C TYR A 28 23.86 -1.57 7.92
N THR A 29 24.67 -1.37 8.97
CA THR A 29 24.29 -1.71 10.35
C THR A 29 23.06 -0.93 10.81
N LEU A 30 23.01 0.37 10.55
CA LEU A 30 21.87 1.22 10.91
C LEU A 30 20.61 0.84 10.14
N PHE A 31 20.72 0.51 8.86
CA PHE A 31 19.58 0.08 8.06
C PHE A 31 19.03 -1.28 8.51
N GLU A 32 19.90 -2.27 8.78
CA GLU A 32 19.42 -3.55 9.29
C GLU A 32 18.83 -3.42 10.70
N TRP A 33 19.48 -2.66 11.58
CA TRP A 33 18.90 -2.40 12.91
C TRP A 33 17.52 -1.76 12.82
N ALA A 34 17.33 -0.75 11.98
CA ALA A 34 16.03 -0.10 11.81
C ALA A 34 14.97 -1.07 11.25
N LYS A 35 15.37 -1.98 10.36
CA LYS A 35 14.51 -3.01 9.78
C LYS A 35 14.10 -4.06 10.81
N GLU A 36 15.02 -4.51 11.65
CA GLU A 36 14.76 -5.45 12.75
C GLU A 36 13.86 -4.83 13.83
N ASN A 37 13.92 -3.52 14.04
CA ASN A 37 13.18 -2.80 15.08
C ASN A 37 11.93 -2.05 14.55
N GLN A 38 11.52 -2.30 13.30
CA GLN A 38 10.48 -1.53 12.62
C GLN A 38 9.15 -1.48 13.40
N GLU A 39 8.73 -2.61 14.00
CA GLU A 39 7.46 -2.69 14.72
C GLU A 39 7.44 -1.76 15.95
N ALA A 40 8.51 -1.77 16.74
CA ALA A 40 8.67 -0.91 17.90
C ALA A 40 8.75 0.58 17.49
N LEU A 41 9.50 0.87 16.41
CA LEU A 41 9.63 2.22 15.88
C LEU A 41 8.30 2.79 15.37
N MET A 42 7.39 1.94 14.91
CA MET A 42 6.11 2.31 14.31
C MET A 42 4.90 2.06 15.22
N GLU A 43 5.08 1.69 16.48
CA GLU A 43 3.99 1.34 17.43
C GLU A 43 2.95 2.46 17.55
N ASN A 44 3.41 3.71 17.57
CA ASN A 44 2.54 4.88 17.67
C ASN A 44 1.97 5.33 16.32
N HIS A 45 2.24 4.65 15.21
CA HIS A 45 1.74 5.04 13.92
C HIS A 45 0.30 4.53 13.71
N LYS A 46 -0.69 5.44 13.73
CA LYS A 46 -2.06 5.11 13.32
C LYS A 46 -2.22 5.38 11.82
N PRO A 47 -2.61 4.37 11.01
CA PRO A 47 -2.96 4.59 9.61
C PRO A 47 -4.08 5.61 9.55
N THR A 48 -3.83 6.75 8.91
CA THR A 48 -4.89 7.71 8.66
C THR A 48 -5.65 7.17 7.46
N VAL A 49 -6.79 6.52 7.70
CA VAL A 49 -7.67 6.06 6.63
C VAL A 49 -8.29 7.30 6.01
N THR A 50 -7.63 7.88 5.01
CA THR A 50 -8.25 8.90 4.15
C THR A 50 -9.41 8.23 3.43
N ALA A 51 -10.62 8.69 3.70
CA ALA A 51 -11.89 8.13 3.25
C ALA A 51 -12.00 8.09 1.71
N VAL A 52 -11.44 7.05 1.08
CA VAL A 52 -11.78 6.63 -0.29
C VAL A 52 -12.70 5.40 -0.26
N VAL A 53 -12.88 4.78 0.92
CA VAL A 53 -13.70 3.58 1.14
C VAL A 53 -15.22 3.87 1.16
N SER A 54 -15.66 5.13 1.16
CA SER A 54 -17.11 5.44 1.19
C SER A 54 -17.82 5.30 -0.17
N ILE A 55 -17.09 5.25 -1.28
CA ILE A 55 -17.70 5.09 -2.62
C ILE A 55 -17.95 3.61 -2.94
N ALA A 56 -17.18 2.69 -2.35
CA ALA A 56 -17.37 1.25 -2.55
C ALA A 56 -18.66 0.70 -1.92
N ASN A 57 -19.16 1.33 -0.84
CA ASN A 57 -20.41 0.92 -0.18
C ASN A 57 -21.68 1.50 -0.82
N LEU A 58 -21.55 2.44 -1.77
CA LEU A 58 -22.69 3.07 -2.46
C LEU A 58 -22.98 2.45 -3.83
N ILE A 59 -22.08 1.62 -4.37
CA ILE A 59 -22.25 0.95 -5.66
C ILE A 59 -22.46 -0.55 -5.43
N SER A 60 -23.64 -0.90 -4.91
CA SER A 60 -24.25 -2.19 -5.23
C SER A 60 -25.76 -2.08 -5.14
N PRO A 61 -26.46 -1.89 -6.28
CA PRO A 61 -27.90 -1.97 -6.31
C PRO A 61 -28.33 -3.44 -6.32
N SER A 62 -29.24 -3.76 -5.41
CA SER A 62 -30.21 -4.86 -5.56
C SER A 62 -29.64 -6.28 -5.57
N THR A 63 -29.64 -6.92 -4.39
CA THR A 63 -30.43 -8.15 -4.10
C THR A 63 -29.88 -8.88 -2.87
N ARG A 64 -30.56 -8.74 -1.74
CA ARG A 64 -31.09 -9.86 -0.94
C ARG A 64 -31.69 -9.32 0.36
N LEU A 65 -33.02 -9.18 0.34
CA LEU A 65 -33.81 -9.31 1.56
C LEU A 65 -34.00 -10.80 1.85
N LYS A 66 -34.01 -11.13 3.15
CA LYS A 66 -34.43 -12.39 3.80
C LYS A 66 -33.41 -13.55 3.66
N ASN A 67 -33.02 -14.30 4.70
CA ASN A 67 -33.45 -14.46 6.09
C ASN A 67 -32.28 -15.05 6.93
N ASN A 68 -32.39 -14.94 8.26
CA ASN A 68 -31.66 -15.73 9.25
C ASN A 68 -31.66 -17.23 8.94
N GLU A 69 -30.51 -17.89 9.11
CA GLU A 69 -30.25 -18.99 10.06
C GLU A 69 -28.96 -19.75 9.70
N ALA A 70 -28.46 -20.47 10.70
CA ALA A 70 -27.14 -21.09 10.80
C ALA A 70 -26.81 -22.16 9.73
N THR A 71 -25.58 -22.68 9.84
CA THR A 71 -25.01 -23.94 9.34
C THR A 71 -24.12 -23.94 8.08
N THR A 72 -22.84 -24.21 8.35
CA THR A 72 -21.89 -25.13 7.68
C THR A 72 -21.56 -24.97 6.19
N GLY A 73 -20.26 -24.75 5.92
CA GLY A 73 -19.49 -25.61 5.02
C GLY A 73 -19.24 -25.16 3.57
N SER A 74 -17.96 -25.29 3.17
CA SER A 74 -17.44 -25.55 1.81
C SER A 74 -17.05 -24.37 0.89
N MET A 75 -15.72 -24.28 0.70
CA MET A 75 -14.97 -24.08 -0.56
C MET A 75 -15.68 -23.48 -1.79
N ALA A 76 -15.11 -22.38 -2.33
CA ALA A 76 -14.64 -22.31 -3.72
C ALA A 76 -13.93 -20.99 -4.03
N LYS A 77 -12.68 -21.07 -4.53
CA LYS A 77 -11.89 -19.95 -5.06
C LYS A 77 -12.55 -19.41 -6.34
N LYS A 78 -12.83 -18.09 -6.43
CA LYS A 78 -13.18 -17.43 -7.69
C LYS A 78 -12.09 -16.43 -8.07
N LYS A 79 -11.31 -16.77 -9.12
CA LYS A 79 -10.30 -15.89 -9.75
C LYS A 79 -10.98 -14.62 -10.28
N GLU A 80 -10.49 -13.45 -9.87
CA GLU A 80 -10.82 -12.18 -10.52
C GLU A 80 -10.20 -12.13 -11.91
N LYS A 81 -11.04 -12.11 -12.95
CA LYS A 81 -10.61 -11.92 -14.33
C LYS A 81 -10.36 -10.42 -14.52
N LYS A 82 -9.14 -9.96 -14.26
CA LYS A 82 -8.70 -8.62 -14.73
C LYS A 82 -8.91 -8.57 -16.23
N GLU A 83 -9.74 -7.65 -16.70
CA GLU A 83 -10.06 -7.47 -18.11
C GLU A 83 -8.76 -7.11 -18.86
N GLN A 84 -8.17 -8.10 -19.54
CA GLN A 84 -6.96 -7.91 -20.33
C GLN A 84 -7.35 -7.27 -21.65
N LEU A 85 -7.27 -5.95 -21.74
CA LEU A 85 -7.41 -5.25 -23.02
C LEU A 85 -6.32 -5.71 -23.98
N THR A 86 -6.73 -6.15 -25.16
CA THR A 86 -5.82 -6.51 -26.25
C THR A 86 -5.00 -5.29 -26.70
N LYS A 87 -3.82 -5.54 -27.29
CA LYS A 87 -2.93 -4.49 -27.81
C LYS A 87 -3.67 -3.52 -28.76
N ALA A 88 -4.60 -4.03 -29.56
CA ALA A 88 -5.42 -3.24 -30.48
C ALA A 88 -6.38 -2.29 -29.74
N GLN A 89 -7.04 -2.76 -28.68
CA GLN A 89 -7.92 -1.92 -27.85
C GLN A 89 -7.14 -0.79 -27.18
N LYS A 90 -5.94 -1.08 -26.64
CA LYS A 90 -5.06 -0.06 -26.06
C LYS A 90 -4.64 1.00 -27.09
N ARG A 91 -4.26 0.58 -28.31
CA ARG A 91 -3.92 1.51 -29.40
C ARG A 91 -5.09 2.42 -29.79
N ARG A 92 -6.32 1.88 -29.88
CA ARG A 92 -7.52 2.68 -30.19
C ARG A 92 -7.77 3.77 -29.17
N ILE A 93 -7.61 3.46 -27.88
CA ILE A 93 -7.79 4.44 -26.80
C ILE A 93 -6.77 5.56 -26.95
N ILE A 94 -5.48 5.22 -27.14
CA ILE A 94 -4.41 6.21 -27.32
C ILE A 94 -4.68 7.13 -28.52
N ASN A 95 -5.10 6.57 -29.65
CA ASN A 95 -5.42 7.34 -30.86
C ASN A 95 -6.63 8.27 -30.65
N ARG A 96 -7.62 7.86 -29.85
CA ARG A 96 -8.80 8.68 -29.55
C ARG A 96 -8.49 9.81 -28.57
N THR A 97 -7.64 9.57 -27.58
CA THR A 97 -7.34 10.54 -26.52
C THR A 97 -6.16 11.46 -26.88
N GLY A 98 -5.56 11.34 -28.07
CA GLY A 98 -4.51 12.25 -28.55
C GLY A 98 -3.22 12.23 -27.75
N THR A 99 -3.06 11.30 -26.80
CA THR A 99 -1.86 11.19 -25.94
C THR A 99 -0.79 10.39 -26.67
N SER A 100 -0.08 11.04 -27.60
CA SER A 100 1.07 10.41 -28.27
C SER A 100 2.19 10.14 -27.24
N VAL A 101 2.43 8.87 -26.94
CA VAL A 101 3.54 8.32 -26.12
C VAL A 101 4.95 8.58 -26.72
N ARG A 102 5.12 9.64 -27.49
CA ARG A 102 6.35 9.91 -28.27
C ARG A 102 7.50 10.51 -27.45
N LEU A 103 7.41 10.51 -26.11
CA LEU A 103 8.40 11.17 -25.23
C LEU A 103 9.05 10.25 -24.18
N ALA A 104 8.76 8.94 -24.15
CA ALA A 104 9.23 8.09 -23.04
C ALA A 104 10.16 6.93 -23.45
N PHE A 105 10.71 6.95 -24.67
CA PHE A 105 11.78 6.03 -25.09
C PHE A 105 12.85 6.79 -25.88
N SER A 106 13.53 7.70 -25.20
CA SER A 106 14.93 8.03 -25.51
C SER A 106 15.79 7.23 -24.53
N TRP A 107 16.82 6.57 -25.09
CA TRP A 107 17.72 5.61 -24.44
C TRP A 107 18.38 6.13 -23.16
#